data_AF-A0A8E1QY36-F1
#
_entry.id   AF-A0A8E1QY36-F1
#
_cell.length_a   1.000
_cell.length_b   1.000
_cell.length_c   1.000
_cell.angle_alpha   90.00
_cell.angle_beta   90.00
_cell.angle_gamma   90.00
#
_symmetry.space_group_name_H-M   'P 1'
#
loop_
_entity.id
_entity.type
_entity.pdbx_description
1 polymer ?
#
loop_
_entity_poly.entity_id
_entity_poly.type
_entity_poly.pdbx_seq_one_letter_code
_entity_poly.pdbx_strand_id
1 'polypeptide(L)'
;MIRNIIYIFVSAIALLFIGSCNNLDKREKPVAENLKAKSMLEGIWLDADGENVTFRIKGDTVYYPDSMSQPVMFKIIADTMIFYGNNISKYPIVKQSPNIFEFKNQNGDIVKLVKSDDPNDAMQFVQHSPIVLNQNKVIKRDSVVSFSDKNYHCYVQINPTTYKVYRTFYNDEGLEIENIYYDNIIHISIFSGSSKLFSKDFRKDDFASCVPKNMLSQCVLSDIKLDYLDKSGFHYQTQLAIPDSPSCFIVKLAITYKGKISMSVAQ
;
A
#
# COMPACT_ATOMS: atom_id res chain seq x y z
N MET A 1 49.85 -30.88 -56.68
CA MET A 1 48.49 -31.42 -56.45
C MET A 1 47.98 -31.22 -55.01
N ILE A 2 48.84 -31.16 -53.99
CA ILE A 2 48.43 -31.04 -52.57
C ILE A 2 47.98 -29.62 -52.16
N ARG A 3 48.48 -28.57 -52.82
CA ARG A 3 48.16 -27.17 -52.48
C ARG A 3 46.73 -26.75 -52.85
N ASN A 4 46.15 -27.32 -53.91
CA ASN A 4 44.77 -27.03 -54.31
C ASN A 4 43.72 -27.78 -53.48
N ILE A 5 44.09 -28.90 -52.85
CA ILE A 5 43.21 -29.67 -51.95
C ILE A 5 43.00 -28.91 -50.62
N ILE A 6 44.02 -28.21 -50.14
CA ILE A 6 43.95 -27.39 -48.92
C ILE A 6 43.01 -26.19 -49.12
N TYR A 7 43.05 -25.51 -50.26
CA TYR A 7 42.13 -24.39 -50.53
C TYR A 7 40.67 -24.84 -50.69
N ILE A 8 40.43 -26.03 -51.23
CA ILE A 8 39.08 -26.61 -51.32
C ILE A 8 38.55 -26.99 -49.94
N PHE A 9 39.39 -27.55 -49.06
CA PHE A 9 39.00 -27.89 -47.68
C PHE A 9 38.78 -26.64 -46.79
N VAL A 10 39.59 -25.59 -46.95
CA VAL A 10 39.42 -24.32 -46.21
C VAL A 10 38.19 -23.55 -46.71
N SER A 11 37.87 -23.62 -48.00
CA SER A 11 36.64 -23.03 -48.56
C SER A 11 35.37 -23.79 -48.16
N ALA A 12 35.44 -25.11 -47.98
CA ALA A 12 34.29 -25.92 -47.55
C ALA A 12 33.96 -25.76 -46.06
N ILE A 13 34.96 -25.51 -45.21
CA ILE A 13 34.76 -25.25 -43.76
C ILE A 13 34.24 -23.82 -43.51
N ALA A 14 34.56 -22.85 -44.37
CA ALA A 14 34.05 -21.48 -44.27
C ALA A 14 32.56 -21.33 -44.68
N LEU A 15 32.02 -22.28 -45.47
CA LEU A 15 30.62 -22.30 -45.91
C LEU A 15 29.67 -23.04 -44.94
N LEU A 16 30.19 -23.72 -43.92
CA LEU A 16 29.39 -24.42 -42.91
C LEU A 16 29.05 -23.58 -41.66
N PHE A 17 29.51 -22.32 -41.58
CA PHE A 17 29.25 -21.42 -40.46
C PHE A 17 28.18 -20.34 -40.72
N ILE A 18 27.51 -20.35 -41.87
CA ILE A 18 26.41 -19.42 -42.19
C ILE A 18 25.11 -20.22 -42.28
N GLY A 19 24.61 -20.69 -41.15
CA GLY A 19 23.41 -21.52 -41.12
C GLY A 19 22.71 -21.64 -39.77
N SER A 20 22.98 -20.75 -38.82
CA SER A 20 22.30 -20.80 -37.51
C SER A 20 22.03 -19.41 -36.95
N CYS A 21 21.09 -18.71 -37.57
CA CYS A 21 20.35 -17.60 -36.95
C CYS A 21 18.97 -17.56 -37.61
N ASN A 22 17.96 -18.19 -37.00
CA ASN A 22 16.54 -17.80 -37.14
C ASN A 22 15.63 -18.59 -36.19
N ASN A 23 15.96 -18.59 -34.90
CA ASN A 23 14.98 -18.79 -33.84
C ASN A 23 15.30 -17.84 -32.70
N LEU A 24 15.34 -16.55 -33.03
CA LEU A 24 15.28 -15.49 -32.03
C LEU A 24 13.81 -15.15 -31.84
N ASP A 25 13.29 -15.56 -30.69
CA ASP A 25 12.33 -14.79 -29.93
C ASP A 25 11.09 -14.30 -30.70
N LYS A 26 10.05 -15.15 -30.77
CA LYS A 26 8.67 -14.66 -30.64
C LYS A 26 8.47 -14.13 -29.21
N ARG A 27 9.25 -13.13 -28.80
CA ARG A 27 8.82 -12.23 -27.73
C ARG A 27 7.83 -11.32 -28.41
N GLU A 28 6.56 -11.47 -28.05
CA GLU A 28 5.55 -10.49 -28.42
C GLU A 28 6.14 -9.11 -28.14
N LYS A 29 6.23 -8.28 -29.19
CA LYS A 29 6.69 -6.90 -29.01
C LYS A 29 5.78 -6.28 -27.96
N PRO A 30 6.32 -5.62 -26.93
CA PRO A 30 5.49 -4.99 -25.92
C PRO A 30 4.49 -4.08 -26.63
N VAL A 31 3.20 -4.32 -26.39
CA VAL A 31 2.12 -3.53 -27.01
C VAL A 31 2.33 -2.08 -26.60
N ALA A 32 2.52 -1.22 -27.60
CA ALA A 32 2.79 0.19 -27.37
C ALA A 32 1.55 0.87 -26.75
N GLU A 33 1.80 1.87 -25.92
CA GLU A 33 0.75 2.67 -25.28
C GLU A 33 -0.04 3.47 -26.32
N ASN A 34 -1.36 3.52 -26.15
CA ASN A 34 -2.26 4.32 -26.99
C ASN A 34 -2.33 5.76 -26.47
N LEU A 35 -1.37 6.58 -26.88
CA LEU A 35 -1.26 7.98 -26.46
C LEU A 35 -2.45 8.85 -26.89
N LYS A 36 -3.07 8.54 -28.03
CA LYS A 36 -4.25 9.27 -28.52
C LYS A 36 -5.47 9.00 -27.64
N ALA A 37 -5.72 7.73 -27.30
CA ALA A 37 -6.76 7.37 -26.35
C ALA A 37 -6.50 8.03 -24.99
N LYS A 38 -5.25 8.01 -24.52
CA LYS A 38 -4.88 8.67 -23.26
C LYS A 38 -5.19 10.17 -23.24
N SER A 39 -4.79 10.91 -24.28
CA SER A 39 -5.03 12.36 -24.33
C SER A 39 -6.52 12.71 -24.37
N MET A 40 -7.36 11.85 -24.96
CA MET A 40 -8.82 12.07 -24.98
C MET A 40 -9.45 12.00 -23.57
N LEU A 41 -8.80 11.30 -22.63
CA LEU A 41 -9.27 11.18 -21.25
C LEU A 41 -8.92 12.37 -20.37
N GLU A 42 -8.11 13.33 -20.84
CA GLU A 42 -7.75 14.52 -20.06
C GLU A 42 -8.98 15.36 -19.74
N GLY A 43 -9.20 15.65 -18.45
CA GLY A 43 -10.40 16.33 -17.95
C GLY A 43 -10.86 15.81 -16.59
N ILE A 44 -12.01 16.30 -16.15
CA ILE A 44 -12.69 15.85 -14.92
C ILE A 44 -13.81 14.91 -15.32
N TRP A 45 -13.92 13.79 -14.63
CA TRP A 45 -14.91 12.75 -14.88
C TRP A 45 -15.83 12.62 -13.68
N LEU A 46 -17.13 12.66 -13.94
CA LEU A 46 -18.19 12.45 -12.97
C LEU A 46 -18.82 11.07 -13.16
N ASP A 47 -19.57 10.64 -12.15
CA ASP A 47 -20.46 9.48 -12.20
C ASP A 47 -21.49 9.54 -13.33
N ALA A 48 -22.29 8.48 -13.50
CA ALA A 48 -23.20 8.35 -14.63
C ALA A 48 -24.29 9.45 -14.67
N ASP A 49 -24.64 10.00 -13.52
CA ASP A 49 -25.67 11.02 -13.31
C ASP A 49 -25.11 12.44 -13.45
N GLY A 50 -23.78 12.61 -13.40
CA GLY A 50 -23.11 13.90 -13.49
C GLY A 50 -23.21 14.71 -12.20
N GLU A 51 -23.43 14.05 -11.05
CA GLU A 51 -23.60 14.70 -9.76
C GLU A 51 -22.30 14.65 -8.93
N ASN A 52 -21.56 13.54 -8.99
CA ASN A 52 -20.37 13.35 -8.18
C ASN A 52 -19.10 13.24 -9.03
N VAL A 53 -18.09 14.03 -8.68
CA VAL A 53 -16.77 13.96 -9.31
C VAL A 53 -16.06 12.68 -8.86
N THR A 54 -15.66 11.84 -9.81
CA THR A 54 -14.91 10.61 -9.54
C THR A 54 -13.41 10.87 -9.49
N PHE A 55 -12.86 11.50 -10.54
CA PHE A 55 -11.44 11.82 -10.64
C PHE A 55 -11.16 12.87 -11.72
N ARG A 56 -9.94 13.39 -11.71
CA ARG A 56 -9.38 14.23 -12.76
C ARG A 56 -8.17 13.56 -13.39
N ILE A 57 -8.13 13.53 -14.72
CA ILE A 57 -6.94 13.14 -15.47
C ILE A 57 -6.23 14.40 -15.95
N LYS A 58 -4.92 14.48 -15.69
CA LYS A 58 -4.03 15.51 -16.23
C LYS A 58 -2.73 14.84 -16.68
N GLY A 59 -2.44 14.89 -17.98
CA GLY A 59 -1.30 14.17 -18.57
C GLY A 59 -1.41 12.65 -18.38
N ASP A 60 -0.52 12.07 -17.59
CA ASP A 60 -0.44 10.63 -17.31
C ASP A 60 -0.88 10.21 -15.91
N THR A 61 -1.46 11.14 -15.16
CA THR A 61 -1.81 10.94 -13.76
C THR A 61 -3.29 11.17 -13.53
N VAL A 62 -3.90 10.26 -12.76
CA VAL A 62 -5.26 10.36 -12.22
C VAL A 62 -5.16 10.95 -10.82
N TYR A 63 -5.94 12.00 -10.56
CA TYR A 63 -6.05 12.71 -9.29
C TYR A 63 -7.46 12.51 -8.74
N TYR A 64 -7.58 12.40 -7.43
CA TYR A 64 -8.85 12.17 -6.75
C TYR A 64 -9.28 13.42 -5.97
N PRO A 65 -10.59 13.64 -5.77
CA PRO A 65 -11.10 14.77 -5.00
C PRO A 65 -10.79 14.64 -3.50
N ASP A 66 -10.69 13.41 -2.99
CA ASP A 66 -10.24 13.17 -1.62
C ASP A 66 -8.76 13.51 -1.47
N SER A 67 -8.47 14.40 -0.51
CA SER A 67 -7.13 14.88 -0.20
C SER A 67 -6.25 13.84 0.48
N MET A 68 -6.72 12.64 0.82
CA MET A 68 -5.85 11.56 1.33
C MET A 68 -5.37 10.62 0.22
N SER A 69 -6.12 10.58 -0.88
CA SER A 69 -5.91 9.69 -2.01
C SER A 69 -4.67 10.07 -2.80
N GLN A 70 -3.79 9.10 -3.02
CA GLN A 70 -2.58 9.27 -3.81
C GLN A 70 -2.94 9.38 -5.31
N PRO A 71 -2.36 10.36 -6.03
CA PRO A 71 -2.42 10.36 -7.47
C PRO A 71 -1.78 9.09 -8.03
N VAL A 72 -2.39 8.51 -9.06
CA VAL A 72 -1.92 7.26 -9.67
C VAL A 72 -1.54 7.47 -11.12
N MET A 73 -0.36 6.98 -11.50
CA MET A 73 0.06 6.95 -12.90
C MET A 73 -0.79 5.93 -13.64
N PHE A 74 -1.24 6.27 -14.86
CA PHE A 74 -1.96 5.34 -15.71
C PHE A 74 -1.42 5.28 -17.14
N LYS A 75 -1.72 4.18 -17.80
CA LYS A 75 -1.49 3.97 -19.24
C LYS A 75 -2.70 3.33 -19.89
N ILE A 76 -2.86 3.58 -21.19
CA ILE A 76 -3.81 2.85 -22.03
C ILE A 76 -3.02 1.89 -22.90
N ILE A 77 -3.19 0.58 -22.70
CA ILE A 77 -2.53 -0.46 -23.50
C ILE A 77 -3.64 -1.30 -24.13
N ALA A 78 -3.66 -1.38 -25.47
CA ALA A 78 -4.79 -1.90 -26.23
C ALA A 78 -6.10 -1.24 -25.74
N ASP A 79 -7.10 -2.03 -25.36
CA ASP A 79 -8.40 -1.57 -24.85
C ASP A 79 -8.48 -1.68 -23.32
N THR A 80 -7.40 -1.33 -22.61
CA THR A 80 -7.35 -1.43 -21.15
C THR A 80 -6.65 -0.23 -20.54
N MET A 81 -7.32 0.39 -19.57
CA MET A 81 -6.74 1.38 -18.68
C MET A 81 -6.04 0.65 -17.53
N ILE A 82 -4.75 0.93 -17.33
CA ILE A 82 -3.91 0.29 -16.32
C ILE A 82 -3.42 1.35 -15.35
N PHE A 83 -3.71 1.15 -14.06
CA PHE A 83 -3.23 1.98 -12.96
C PHE A 83 -1.99 1.35 -12.34
N TYR A 84 -0.98 2.18 -12.08
CA TYR A 84 0.30 1.78 -11.49
C TYR A 84 0.44 2.38 -10.07
N GLY A 85 -0.33 1.85 -9.12
CA GLY A 85 -0.19 2.14 -7.69
C GLY A 85 0.72 1.13 -6.98
N ASN A 86 0.54 0.93 -5.67
CA ASN A 86 1.18 -0.18 -4.95
C ASN A 86 0.76 -1.55 -5.51
N ASN A 87 -0.45 -1.63 -6.09
CA ASN A 87 -0.88 -2.73 -6.94
C ASN A 87 -1.04 -2.26 -8.40
N ILE A 88 -0.97 -3.20 -9.34
CA ILE A 88 -1.33 -2.97 -10.74
C ILE A 88 -2.79 -3.33 -10.93
N SER A 89 -3.62 -2.32 -11.14
CA SER A 89 -5.05 -2.48 -11.41
C SER A 89 -5.37 -2.29 -12.90
N LYS A 90 -6.29 -3.10 -13.42
CA LYS A 90 -6.66 -3.12 -14.84
C LYS A 90 -8.16 -2.94 -15.01
N TYR A 91 -8.53 -2.08 -15.95
CA TYR A 91 -9.91 -1.72 -16.27
C TYR A 91 -10.12 -1.84 -17.78
N PRO A 92 -10.73 -2.93 -18.27
CA PRO A 92 -11.04 -3.09 -19.69
C PRO A 92 -12.00 -1.99 -20.16
N ILE A 93 -11.63 -1.27 -21.21
CA ILE A 93 -12.42 -0.18 -21.77
C ILE A 93 -13.53 -0.78 -22.61
N VAL A 94 -14.76 -0.35 -22.36
CA VAL A 94 -15.96 -0.72 -23.13
C VAL A 94 -16.24 0.35 -24.18
N LYS A 95 -16.13 1.62 -23.80
CA LYS A 95 -16.42 2.75 -24.69
C LYS A 95 -15.60 3.97 -24.32
N GLN A 96 -15.12 4.66 -25.34
CA GLN A 96 -14.42 5.92 -25.18
C GLN A 96 -14.87 6.92 -26.24
N SER A 97 -15.44 8.04 -25.82
CA SER A 97 -15.81 9.17 -26.66
C SER A 97 -15.37 10.49 -25.99
N PRO A 98 -15.52 11.66 -26.64
CA PRO A 98 -15.12 12.93 -26.04
C PRO A 98 -15.73 13.22 -24.67
N ASN A 99 -16.98 12.79 -24.43
CA ASN A 99 -17.75 13.12 -23.22
C ASN A 99 -18.21 11.90 -22.42
N ILE A 100 -17.93 10.67 -22.88
CA ILE A 100 -18.35 9.43 -22.22
C ILE A 100 -17.16 8.47 -22.15
N PHE A 101 -16.94 7.90 -20.98
CA PHE A 101 -15.97 6.85 -20.75
C PHE A 101 -16.62 5.69 -20.00
N GLU A 102 -16.56 4.49 -20.57
CA GLU A 102 -17.11 3.28 -19.96
C GLU A 102 -16.03 2.21 -19.87
N PHE A 103 -15.95 1.54 -18.72
CA PHE A 103 -14.99 0.47 -18.47
C PHE A 103 -15.58 -0.58 -17.52
N LYS A 104 -14.94 -1.74 -17.44
CA LYS A 104 -15.29 -2.78 -16.47
C LYS A 104 -14.49 -2.65 -15.18
N ASN A 105 -15.16 -2.65 -14.03
CA ASN A 105 -14.51 -2.72 -12.72
C ASN A 105 -14.05 -4.16 -12.39
N GLN A 106 -13.51 -4.37 -11.19
CA GLN A 106 -13.02 -5.68 -10.75
C GLN A 106 -14.11 -6.77 -10.66
N ASN A 107 -15.38 -6.36 -10.47
CA ASN A 107 -16.53 -7.27 -10.43
C ASN A 107 -17.09 -7.60 -11.82
N GLY A 108 -16.63 -6.89 -12.86
CA GLY A 108 -17.12 -7.01 -14.23
C GLY A 108 -18.28 -6.10 -14.58
N ASP A 109 -18.73 -5.25 -13.65
CA ASP A 109 -19.78 -4.26 -13.88
C ASP A 109 -19.27 -3.16 -14.81
N ILE A 110 -20.16 -2.63 -15.65
CA ILE A 110 -19.84 -1.52 -16.53
C ILE A 110 -20.03 -0.22 -15.74
N VAL A 111 -18.93 0.46 -15.50
CA VAL A 111 -18.87 1.81 -14.94
C VAL A 111 -18.97 2.78 -16.10
N LYS A 112 -19.82 3.80 -15.97
CA LYS A 112 -19.99 4.87 -16.96
C LYS A 112 -19.70 6.20 -16.30
N LEU A 113 -18.78 6.96 -16.91
CA LEU A 113 -18.43 8.29 -16.49
C LEU A 113 -18.76 9.31 -17.58
N VAL A 114 -19.17 10.50 -17.16
CA VAL A 114 -19.40 11.65 -18.04
C VAL A 114 -18.34 12.72 -17.80
N LYS A 115 -17.94 13.41 -18.86
CA LYS A 115 -16.92 14.45 -18.75
C LYS A 115 -17.55 15.77 -18.29
N SER A 116 -16.94 16.40 -17.30
CA SER A 116 -17.38 17.70 -16.80
C SER A 116 -17.17 18.81 -17.82
N ASP A 117 -18.15 19.72 -17.92
CA ASP A 117 -18.04 21.03 -18.55
C ASP A 117 -18.12 22.19 -17.53
N ASP A 118 -18.35 21.90 -16.24
CA ASP A 118 -18.40 22.91 -15.18
C ASP A 118 -16.98 23.27 -14.68
N PRO A 119 -16.53 24.53 -14.86
CA PRO A 119 -15.23 24.95 -14.34
C PRO A 119 -15.11 24.87 -12.81
N ASN A 120 -16.23 24.88 -12.07
CA ASN A 120 -16.23 24.80 -10.61
C ASN A 120 -15.81 23.42 -10.08
N ASP A 121 -15.96 22.36 -10.86
CA ASP A 121 -15.50 21.03 -10.46
C ASP A 121 -13.98 20.97 -10.25
N ALA A 122 -13.24 21.86 -10.92
CA ALA A 122 -11.81 22.00 -10.71
C ALA A 122 -11.47 22.46 -9.27
N MET A 123 -12.41 23.09 -8.56
CA MET A 123 -12.22 23.53 -7.17
C MET A 123 -12.03 22.35 -6.20
N GLN A 124 -12.54 21.16 -6.54
CA GLN A 124 -12.35 19.96 -5.73
C GLN A 124 -10.89 19.47 -5.72
N PHE A 125 -10.06 19.93 -6.65
CA PHE A 125 -8.65 19.53 -6.81
C PHE A 125 -7.66 20.63 -6.43
N VAL A 126 -8.10 21.66 -5.69
CA VAL A 126 -7.25 22.79 -5.28
C VAL A 126 -6.24 22.40 -4.21
N GLN A 127 -6.44 21.28 -3.50
CA GLN A 127 -5.43 20.76 -2.58
C GLN A 127 -4.32 20.00 -3.32
N HIS A 128 -3.08 20.47 -3.20
CA HIS A 128 -1.96 20.03 -4.03
C HIS A 128 -1.19 18.82 -3.52
N SER A 129 -1.41 18.39 -2.28
CA SER A 129 -0.64 17.29 -1.69
C SER A 129 -1.54 16.42 -0.83
N PRO A 130 -1.46 15.09 -1.00
CA PRO A 130 -2.18 14.20 -0.12
C PRO A 130 -1.81 14.43 1.35
N ILE A 131 -2.81 14.64 2.21
CA ILE A 131 -2.61 14.82 3.64
C ILE A 131 -2.38 13.44 4.25
N VAL A 132 -1.17 13.20 4.74
CA VAL A 132 -0.89 11.98 5.49
C VAL A 132 -1.38 12.14 6.93
N LEU A 133 -2.36 11.33 7.32
CA LEU A 133 -2.83 11.23 8.70
C LEU A 133 -1.76 10.54 9.57
N ASN A 134 -0.96 11.36 10.23
CA ASN A 134 -0.19 10.95 11.40
C ASN A 134 -0.49 11.96 12.51
N GLN A 135 -0.72 11.46 13.73
CA GLN A 135 -0.91 12.33 14.90
C GLN A 135 0.30 13.25 15.12
N ASN A 136 1.49 12.90 14.59
CA ASN A 136 2.76 13.65 14.67
C ASN A 136 3.10 14.09 16.09
N LYS A 137 2.59 13.35 17.07
CA LYS A 137 2.73 13.63 18.49
C LYS A 137 3.24 12.40 19.19
N VAL A 138 4.31 12.59 19.94
CA VAL A 138 4.80 11.57 20.87
C VAL A 138 3.81 11.48 22.01
N ILE A 139 3.26 10.29 22.24
CA ILE A 139 2.42 10.01 23.41
C ILE A 139 3.28 9.32 24.45
N LYS A 140 3.25 9.81 25.70
CA LYS A 140 3.95 9.19 26.82
C LYS A 140 2.95 8.87 27.92
N ARG A 141 2.98 7.65 28.41
CA ARG A 141 2.22 7.20 29.57
C ARG A 141 3.18 6.70 30.64
N ASP A 142 2.99 7.20 31.84
CA ASP A 142 3.68 6.77 33.05
C ASP A 142 2.62 6.15 33.97
N SER A 143 2.87 4.93 34.43
CA SER A 143 1.97 4.20 35.32
C SER A 143 2.77 3.59 36.46
N VAL A 144 2.46 4.03 37.68
CA VAL A 144 2.97 3.40 38.90
C VAL A 144 1.91 2.42 39.38
N VAL A 145 2.26 1.14 39.37
CA VAL A 145 1.36 0.04 39.67
C VAL A 145 1.99 -0.88 40.70
N SER A 146 1.17 -1.43 41.58
CA SER A 146 1.62 -2.30 42.66
C SER A 146 1.07 -3.70 42.45
N PHE A 147 1.91 -4.71 42.67
CA PHE A 147 1.45 -6.09 42.75
C PHE A 147 2.18 -6.80 43.88
N SER A 148 1.40 -7.40 44.79
CA SER A 148 1.88 -7.75 46.13
C SER A 148 2.52 -6.51 46.79
N ASP A 149 3.62 -6.65 47.52
CA ASP A 149 4.29 -5.53 48.22
C ASP A 149 5.37 -4.84 47.37
N LYS A 150 5.27 -4.90 46.03
CA LYS A 150 6.24 -4.29 45.12
C LYS A 150 5.58 -3.27 44.20
N ASN A 151 6.25 -2.14 44.04
CA ASN A 151 5.86 -1.07 43.12
C ASN A 151 6.67 -1.16 41.83
N TYR A 152 6.00 -0.95 40.71
CA TYR A 152 6.57 -0.96 39.39
C TYR A 152 6.26 0.34 38.66
N HIS A 153 7.27 0.89 37.99
CA HIS A 153 7.11 2.01 37.08
C HIS A 153 7.07 1.48 35.65
N CYS A 154 5.94 1.69 34.99
CA CYS A 154 5.70 1.24 33.63
C CYS A 154 5.59 2.46 32.73
N TYR A 155 6.52 2.60 31.79
CA TYR A 155 6.53 3.66 30.79
C TYR A 155 6.17 3.08 29.44
N VAL A 156 5.20 3.72 28.77
CA VAL A 156 4.88 3.44 27.36
C VAL A 156 5.01 4.74 26.57
N GLN A 157 5.78 4.69 25.49
CA GLN A 157 5.99 5.84 24.61
C GLN A 157 5.69 5.46 23.16
N ILE A 158 4.72 6.13 22.55
CA ILE A 158 4.36 5.99 21.14
C ILE A 158 5.14 7.05 20.37
N ASN A 159 6.01 6.60 19.46
CA ASN A 159 6.82 7.46 18.63
C ASN A 159 6.29 7.40 17.19
N PRO A 160 5.73 8.51 16.66
CA PRO A 160 5.38 8.60 15.26
C PRO A 160 6.62 8.45 14.39
N THR A 161 6.50 7.72 13.28
CA THR A 161 7.58 7.52 12.32
C THR A 161 7.19 8.03 10.93
N THR A 162 8.06 7.82 9.96
CA THR A 162 7.78 8.02 8.52
C THR A 162 7.66 6.70 7.76
N TYR A 163 7.50 5.56 8.46
CA TYR A 163 7.34 4.26 7.83
C TYR A 163 5.95 4.14 7.21
N LYS A 164 5.93 4.06 5.88
CA LYS A 164 4.68 4.08 5.11
C LYS A 164 3.86 2.82 5.33
N VAL A 165 2.56 3.02 5.51
CA VAL A 165 1.54 1.98 5.47
C VAL A 165 0.61 2.33 4.32
N TYR A 166 0.60 1.48 3.31
CA TYR A 166 -0.27 1.62 2.15
C TYR A 166 -1.63 1.00 2.46
N ARG A 167 -2.69 1.78 2.29
CA ARG A 167 -4.07 1.34 2.42
C ARG A 167 -4.72 1.38 1.05
N THR A 168 -5.12 0.21 0.56
CA THR A 168 -5.75 0.06 -0.75
C THR A 168 -7.20 -0.33 -0.59
N PHE A 169 -8.10 0.39 -1.24
CA PHE A 169 -9.54 0.14 -1.23
C PHE A 169 -10.16 0.52 -2.57
N TYR A 170 -11.43 0.20 -2.78
CA TYR A 170 -12.16 0.58 -3.98
C TYR A 170 -13.16 1.68 -3.64
N ASN A 171 -13.26 2.71 -4.48
CA ASN A 171 -14.32 3.71 -4.38
C ASN A 171 -15.65 3.17 -4.94
N ASP A 172 -16.70 4.00 -4.93
CA ASP A 172 -18.04 3.61 -5.38
C ASP A 172 -18.08 3.20 -6.87
N GLU A 173 -17.17 3.73 -7.68
CA GLU A 173 -17.00 3.36 -9.09
C GLU A 173 -16.10 2.13 -9.29
N GLY A 174 -15.71 1.44 -8.22
CA GLY A 174 -14.87 0.25 -8.29
C GLY A 174 -13.43 0.50 -8.77
N LEU A 175 -12.96 1.75 -8.67
CA LEU A 175 -11.57 2.12 -8.92
C LEU A 175 -10.75 1.95 -7.65
N GLU A 176 -9.59 1.33 -7.80
CA GLU A 176 -8.61 1.15 -6.74
C GLU A 176 -7.99 2.49 -6.35
N ILE A 177 -8.20 2.87 -5.10
CA ILE A 177 -7.68 4.05 -4.43
C ILE A 177 -6.60 3.61 -3.44
N GLU A 178 -5.55 4.42 -3.34
CA GLU A 178 -4.45 4.23 -2.41
C GLU A 178 -4.31 5.44 -1.50
N ASN A 179 -4.30 5.19 -0.19
CA ASN A 179 -3.94 6.16 0.83
C ASN A 179 -2.63 5.75 1.50
N ILE A 180 -1.84 6.74 1.95
CA ILE A 180 -0.59 6.50 2.68
C ILE A 180 -0.76 7.00 4.12
N TYR A 181 -0.46 6.12 5.06
CA TYR A 181 -0.37 6.40 6.49
C TYR A 181 1.06 6.20 6.97
N TYR A 182 1.35 6.61 8.21
CA TYR A 182 2.63 6.33 8.85
C TYR A 182 2.44 5.46 10.10
N ASP A 183 3.30 4.47 10.22
CA ASP A 183 3.33 3.57 11.37
C ASP A 183 4.02 4.22 12.59
N ASN A 184 3.86 3.59 13.75
CA ASN A 184 4.53 4.01 14.98
C ASN A 184 5.53 2.96 15.47
N ILE A 185 6.52 3.42 16.24
CA ILE A 185 7.32 2.55 17.12
C ILE A 185 6.86 2.81 18.56
N ILE A 186 6.47 1.77 19.27
CA ILE A 186 6.04 1.89 20.67
C ILE A 186 7.10 1.31 21.60
N HIS A 187 7.70 2.16 22.42
CA HIS A 187 8.65 1.76 23.46
C HIS A 187 7.93 1.39 24.75
N ILE A 188 8.28 0.25 25.36
CA ILE A 188 7.85 -0.11 26.71
C ILE A 188 9.09 -0.26 27.57
N SER A 189 9.09 0.34 28.77
CA SER A 189 10.07 0.06 29.80
C SER A 189 9.42 -0.13 31.17
N ILE A 190 9.94 -1.09 31.93
CA ILE A 190 9.39 -1.52 33.21
C ILE A 190 10.51 -1.56 34.24
N PHE A 191 10.30 -0.89 35.37
CA PHE A 191 11.26 -0.80 36.46
C PHE A 191 10.64 -1.22 37.79
N SER A 192 11.46 -1.80 38.66
CA SER A 192 11.17 -2.04 40.08
C SER A 192 12.22 -1.28 40.89
N GLY A 193 11.86 -0.11 41.42
CA GLY A 193 12.84 0.83 41.96
C GLY A 193 13.87 1.22 40.89
N SER A 194 15.17 1.09 41.19
CA SER A 194 16.25 1.35 40.24
C SER A 194 16.54 0.19 39.27
N SER A 195 15.92 -0.98 39.45
CA SER A 195 16.17 -2.16 38.62
C SER A 195 15.29 -2.15 37.38
N LYS A 196 15.91 -2.20 36.20
CA LYS A 196 15.21 -2.36 34.91
C LYS A 196 14.83 -3.83 34.70
N LEU A 197 13.54 -4.12 34.67
CA LEU A 197 13.01 -5.47 34.41
C LEU A 197 12.85 -5.74 32.91
N PHE A 198 12.45 -4.73 32.15
CA PHE A 198 12.19 -4.85 30.72
C PHE A 198 12.38 -3.50 30.01
N SER A 199 12.86 -3.53 28.78
CA SER A 199 12.88 -2.36 27.88
C SER A 199 13.02 -2.83 26.44
N LYS A 200 12.04 -2.50 25.58
CA LYS A 200 12.02 -2.89 24.17
C LYS A 200 11.15 -1.93 23.35
N ASP A 201 11.60 -1.67 22.13
CA ASP A 201 10.79 -1.07 21.05
C ASP A 201 9.97 -2.14 20.33
N PHE A 202 8.68 -1.90 20.18
CA PHE A 202 7.76 -2.73 19.41
C PHE A 202 7.43 -2.06 18.07
N ARG A 203 7.41 -2.88 17.03
CA ARG A 203 6.92 -2.58 15.68
C ARG A 203 5.73 -3.50 15.39
N LYS A 204 4.89 -3.14 14.41
CA LYS A 204 3.75 -4.01 14.05
C LYS A 204 4.17 -5.44 13.67
N ASP A 205 5.34 -5.60 13.07
CA ASP A 205 5.88 -6.91 12.68
C ASP A 205 6.14 -7.85 13.87
N ASP A 206 6.35 -7.32 15.09
CA ASP A 206 6.46 -8.13 16.30
C ASP A 206 5.18 -8.94 16.58
N PHE A 207 4.04 -8.54 15.99
CA PHE A 207 2.72 -9.14 16.20
C PHE A 207 2.27 -10.04 15.04
N ALA A 208 3.17 -10.37 14.09
CA ALA A 208 2.85 -11.17 12.90
C ALA A 208 2.35 -12.60 13.18
N SER A 209 2.59 -13.13 14.38
CA SER A 209 2.03 -14.42 14.82
C SER A 209 0.54 -14.34 15.19
N CYS A 210 0.03 -13.14 15.47
CA CYS A 210 -1.33 -12.92 15.96
C CYS A 210 -2.25 -12.29 14.89
N VAL A 211 -1.69 -11.68 13.85
CA VAL A 211 -2.46 -10.97 12.82
C VAL A 211 -2.09 -11.51 11.43
N PRO A 212 -3.08 -11.85 10.58
CA PRO A 212 -2.81 -12.30 9.21
C PRO A 212 -1.95 -11.29 8.43
N LYS A 213 -0.96 -11.79 7.70
CA LYS A 213 0.05 -10.95 7.01
C LYS A 213 -0.56 -9.90 6.08
N ASN A 214 -1.60 -10.26 5.33
CA ASN A 214 -2.32 -9.37 4.40
C ASN A 214 -3.07 -8.24 5.10
N MET A 215 -3.46 -8.46 6.36
CA MET A 215 -4.10 -7.45 7.21
C MET A 215 -3.04 -6.60 7.91
N LEU A 216 -2.00 -7.22 8.47
CA LEU A 216 -0.93 -6.53 9.19
C LEU A 216 -0.19 -5.50 8.32
N SER A 217 0.02 -5.81 7.04
CA SER A 217 0.65 -4.88 6.09
C SER A 217 -0.10 -3.55 5.97
N GLN A 218 -1.42 -3.57 6.16
CA GLN A 218 -2.31 -2.42 6.08
C GLN A 218 -2.65 -1.80 7.45
N CYS A 219 -2.16 -2.38 8.54
CA CYS A 219 -2.37 -1.85 9.90
C CYS A 219 -1.30 -0.83 10.29
N VAL A 220 -1.68 0.06 11.21
CA VAL A 220 -0.80 0.94 11.98
C VAL A 220 -0.80 0.45 13.44
N LEU A 221 0.38 0.30 14.03
CA LEU A 221 0.52 0.06 15.47
C LEU A 221 0.10 1.33 16.21
N SER A 222 -1.16 1.38 16.65
CA SER A 222 -1.78 2.61 17.15
C SER A 222 -1.57 2.82 18.64
N ASP A 223 -1.59 1.74 19.42
CA ASP A 223 -1.47 1.83 20.87
C ASP A 223 -0.93 0.55 21.52
N ILE A 224 -0.27 0.71 22.67
CA ILE A 224 -0.08 -0.34 23.66
C ILE A 224 -0.43 0.26 25.02
N LYS A 225 -1.39 -0.33 25.72
CA LYS A 225 -1.87 0.16 27.01
C LYS A 225 -1.70 -0.92 28.07
N LEU A 226 -1.16 -0.55 29.23
CA LEU A 226 -1.16 -1.43 30.41
C LEU A 226 -2.61 -1.66 30.86
N ASP A 227 -2.99 -2.92 30.99
CA ASP A 227 -4.34 -3.32 31.41
C ASP A 227 -4.33 -3.66 32.90
N TYR A 228 -3.62 -4.73 33.29
CA TYR A 228 -3.50 -5.15 34.68
C TYR A 228 -2.19 -5.91 34.95
N LEU A 229 -1.95 -6.22 36.22
CA LEU A 229 -0.84 -7.06 36.69
C LEU A 229 -1.41 -8.29 37.39
N ASP A 230 -0.73 -9.42 37.24
CA ASP A 230 -1.01 -10.63 38.01
C ASP A 230 0.27 -11.40 38.33
N LYS A 231 0.13 -12.62 38.85
CA LYS A 231 1.26 -13.50 39.22
C LYS A 231 2.19 -13.82 38.04
N SER A 232 1.70 -13.77 36.80
CA SER A 232 2.46 -14.07 35.59
C SER A 232 3.24 -12.86 35.08
N GLY A 233 2.78 -11.63 35.34
CA GLY A 233 3.50 -10.41 35.00
C GLY A 233 2.59 -9.23 34.67
N PHE A 234 3.05 -8.42 33.71
CA PHE A 234 2.41 -7.21 33.21
C PHE A 234 1.63 -7.53 31.94
N HIS A 235 0.33 -7.22 31.94
CA HIS A 235 -0.55 -7.47 30.81
C HIS A 235 -0.87 -6.16 30.11
N TYR A 236 -0.61 -6.13 28.82
CA TYR A 236 -0.86 -5.00 27.94
C TYR A 236 -1.86 -5.40 26.86
N GLN A 237 -2.64 -4.42 26.43
CA GLN A 237 -3.48 -4.50 25.26
C GLN A 237 -2.84 -3.68 24.13
N THR A 238 -2.43 -4.36 23.07
CA THR A 238 -1.92 -3.77 21.84
C THR A 238 -3.06 -3.57 20.84
N GLN A 239 -3.09 -2.40 20.21
CA GLN A 239 -4.01 -2.06 19.14
C GLN A 239 -3.27 -1.89 17.82
N LEU A 240 -3.71 -2.62 16.80
CA LEU A 240 -3.27 -2.51 15.41
C LEU A 240 -4.47 -2.02 14.60
N ALA A 241 -4.56 -0.72 14.39
CA ALA A 241 -5.69 -0.07 13.72
C ALA A 241 -5.58 -0.22 12.20
N ILE A 242 -6.71 -0.43 11.54
CA ILE A 242 -6.81 -0.31 10.08
C ILE A 242 -7.23 1.13 9.78
N PRO A 243 -6.40 1.93 9.09
CA PRO A 243 -6.77 3.28 8.72
C PRO A 243 -8.06 3.32 7.89
N ASP A 244 -8.82 4.41 8.03
CA ASP A 244 -10.13 4.65 7.39
C ASP A 244 -11.21 3.60 7.73
N SER A 245 -10.98 2.81 8.78
CA SER A 245 -11.90 1.80 9.25
C SER A 245 -12.06 1.89 10.77
N PRO A 246 -13.26 1.64 11.31
CA PRO A 246 -13.42 1.45 12.75
C PRO A 246 -12.76 0.16 13.25
N SER A 247 -12.26 -0.68 12.35
CA SER A 247 -11.71 -2.00 12.66
C SER A 247 -10.27 -1.91 13.17
N CYS A 248 -9.98 -2.68 14.21
CA CYS A 248 -8.61 -2.89 14.70
C CYS A 248 -8.42 -4.32 15.20
N PHE A 249 -7.18 -4.80 15.14
CA PHE A 249 -6.80 -6.03 15.81
C PHE A 249 -6.34 -5.70 17.23
N ILE A 250 -6.85 -6.46 18.19
CA ILE A 250 -6.45 -6.38 19.57
C ILE A 250 -5.59 -7.60 19.90
N VAL A 251 -4.35 -7.35 20.33
CA VAL A 251 -3.42 -8.39 20.75
C VAL A 251 -3.09 -8.20 22.24
N LYS A 252 -3.25 -9.27 23.02
CA LYS A 252 -2.81 -9.32 24.42
C LYS A 252 -1.31 -9.59 24.44
N LEU A 253 -0.56 -8.69 25.09
CA LEU A 253 0.88 -8.76 25.27
C LEU A 253 1.18 -8.94 26.75
N ALA A 254 1.75 -10.08 27.13
CA ALA A 254 2.16 -10.33 28.51
C ALA A 254 3.68 -10.33 28.63
N ILE A 255 4.20 -9.56 29.58
CA ILE A 255 5.62 -9.46 29.91
C ILE A 255 5.81 -9.96 31.33
N THR A 256 6.57 -11.04 31.49
CA THR A 256 6.84 -11.62 32.81
C THR A 256 7.77 -10.73 33.63
N TYR A 257 7.81 -10.91 34.96
CA TYR A 257 8.79 -10.23 35.85
C TYR A 257 10.27 -10.53 35.51
N LYS A 258 10.54 -11.53 34.67
CA LYS A 258 11.87 -11.86 34.13
C LYS A 258 12.10 -11.30 32.72
N GLY A 259 11.20 -10.47 32.20
CA GLY A 259 11.30 -9.84 30.88
C GLY A 259 10.96 -10.73 29.69
N LYS A 260 10.43 -11.95 29.91
CA LYS A 260 9.94 -12.80 28.81
C LYS A 260 8.59 -12.33 28.28
N ILE A 261 8.44 -12.34 26.96
CA ILE A 261 7.26 -11.86 26.22
C ILE A 261 6.40 -13.06 25.79
N SER A 262 5.08 -12.91 25.86
CA SER A 262 4.11 -13.79 25.21
C SER A 262 2.97 -12.95 24.62
N MET A 263 2.38 -13.43 23.52
CA MET A 263 1.33 -12.72 22.79
C MET A 263 0.18 -13.68 22.45
N SER A 264 -1.04 -13.16 22.45
CA SER A 264 -2.23 -13.90 22.01
C SER A 264 -3.29 -12.94 21.47
N VAL A 265 -4.13 -13.41 20.55
CA VAL A 265 -5.26 -12.63 20.04
C VAL A 265 -6.26 -12.43 21.18
N ALA A 266 -6.77 -11.20 21.36
CA ALA A 266 -7.92 -10.99 22.24
C ALA A 266 -9.16 -11.57 21.55
N GLN A 267 -9.72 -12.64 22.13
CA GLN A 267 -11.03 -13.16 21.76
C GLN A 267 -12.12 -12.13 22.04
#